data_AF-A0A7K0CJT6-F1
#
_entry.id   AF-A0A7K0CJT6-F1
#
_cell.length_a   1.000
_cell.length_b   1.000
_cell.length_c   1.000
_cell.angle_alpha   90.00
_cell.angle_beta   90.00
_cell.angle_gamma   90.00
#
_symmetry.space_group_name_H-M   'P 1'
#
loop_
_entity.id
_entity.type
_entity.pdbx_description
1 polymer ?
#
loop_
_entity_poly.entity_id
_entity_poly.type
_entity_poly.pdbx_seq_one_letter_code
_entity_poly.pdbx_strand_id
1 'polypeptide(L)'
;MSVDSPGTIWVLASLEAGGVGRAVCPIRREELVRLREVVPPDEGDPWYLRRSYPVHFGVFGVVADVLDSGVLDADGEYVVRAYDRESAWADADEHVRFWAYQEALRGVADLEDEVRLVGRILADPDQGMATGTISWHLSKRVPEVVDRPDFGDWLRAMAEAVREYPWLTQRLDEWMLARAIAVGEPWEPAALADAAQWVQRMVAETFDVPEALAVLAESGRSKKIRNIAGSRLGQIVRKRRRAER
;
A
#
# COMPACT_ATOMS: atom_id res chain seq x y z
N MET A 1 -25.43 14.94 5.13
CA MET A 1 -24.71 13.71 5.57
C MET A 1 -23.80 14.10 6.70
N SER A 2 -23.82 13.40 7.85
CA SER A 2 -22.89 13.71 8.96
C SER A 2 -21.43 13.55 8.52
N VAL A 3 -20.52 14.30 9.12
CA VAL A 3 -19.06 14.14 8.96
C VAL A 3 -18.65 12.72 9.32
N ASP A 4 -19.43 12.12 10.21
CA ASP A 4 -19.27 10.77 10.71
C ASP A 4 -20.02 9.75 9.86
N SER A 5 -20.49 10.10 8.66
CA SER A 5 -21.10 9.13 7.77
C SER A 5 -20.02 8.11 7.37
N PRO A 6 -20.13 6.84 7.80
CA PRO A 6 -19.15 5.83 7.45
C PRO A 6 -19.07 5.73 5.92
N GLY A 7 -17.88 5.95 5.35
CA GLY A 7 -17.65 5.90 3.91
C GLY A 7 -17.43 7.24 3.20
N THR A 8 -17.33 8.37 3.91
CA THR A 8 -16.86 9.64 3.31
C THR A 8 -15.32 9.71 3.32
N ILE A 9 -14.75 10.09 2.19
CA ILE A 9 -13.33 10.26 1.93
C ILE A 9 -13.05 11.75 1.79
N TRP A 10 -12.19 12.28 2.64
CA TRP A 10 -11.77 13.68 2.58
C TRP A 10 -10.40 13.76 1.93
N VAL A 11 -10.21 14.71 1.02
CA VAL A 11 -8.91 14.95 0.38
C VAL A 11 -8.64 16.43 0.30
N LEU A 12 -7.37 16.80 0.39
CA LEU A 12 -6.89 18.09 -0.07
C LEU A 12 -6.64 17.96 -1.57
N ALA A 13 -7.20 18.84 -2.38
CA ALA A 13 -6.98 18.89 -3.82
C ALA A 13 -6.51 20.28 -4.25
N SER A 14 -5.53 20.37 -5.13
CA SER A 14 -5.15 21.61 -5.79
C SER A 14 -6.12 21.89 -6.92
N LEU A 15 -6.73 23.07 -7.00
CA LEU A 15 -7.55 23.49 -8.12
C LEU A 15 -6.65 23.90 -9.28
N GLU A 16 -6.81 23.24 -10.43
CA GLU A 16 -6.17 23.66 -11.68
C GLU A 16 -7.09 24.59 -12.48
N ALA A 17 -6.50 25.34 -13.42
CA ALA A 17 -7.25 26.21 -14.34
C ALA A 17 -8.22 25.38 -15.20
N GLY A 18 -9.48 25.28 -14.75
CA GLY A 18 -10.47 24.36 -15.29
C GLY A 18 -11.40 23.73 -14.24
N GLY A 19 -11.09 23.88 -12.95
CA GLY A 19 -11.96 23.48 -11.83
C GLY A 19 -11.93 22.00 -11.46
N VAL A 20 -11.21 21.18 -12.22
CA VAL A 20 -10.86 19.81 -11.82
C VAL A 20 -9.57 19.90 -11.01
N GLY A 21 -9.64 19.51 -9.74
CA GLY A 21 -8.49 19.56 -8.87
C GLY A 21 -7.78 18.22 -8.76
N ARG A 22 -6.45 18.23 -8.79
CA ARG A 22 -5.63 17.05 -8.51
C ARG A 22 -5.62 16.79 -7.01
N ALA A 23 -5.93 15.56 -6.58
CA ALA A 23 -5.83 15.22 -5.18
C ALA A 23 -4.35 15.21 -4.76
N VAL A 24 -4.04 16.03 -3.75
CA VAL A 24 -2.70 16.23 -3.21
C VAL A 24 -2.44 15.22 -2.10
N CYS A 25 -3.39 15.08 -1.18
CA CYS A 25 -3.32 14.05 -0.15
C CYS A 25 -4.71 13.70 0.42
N PRO A 26 -4.94 12.43 0.79
CA PRO A 26 -6.10 12.04 1.58
C PRO A 26 -5.97 12.57 3.02
N ILE A 27 -7.11 12.88 3.62
CA ILE A 27 -7.23 13.47 4.97
C ILE A 27 -7.87 12.42 5.88
N ARG A 28 -7.16 12.02 6.93
CA ARG A 28 -7.68 11.11 7.97
C ARG A 28 -8.71 11.81 8.84
N ARG A 29 -9.48 11.05 9.61
CA ARG A 29 -10.52 11.61 10.49
C ARG A 29 -9.94 12.55 11.53
N GLU A 30 -8.83 12.17 12.15
CA GLU A 30 -8.17 12.97 13.20
C GLU A 30 -7.57 14.26 12.62
N GLU A 31 -7.03 14.16 11.40
CA GLU A 31 -6.52 15.30 10.63
C GLU A 31 -7.65 16.26 10.23
N LEU A 32 -8.79 15.72 9.80
CA LEU A 32 -9.98 16.52 9.49
C LEU A 32 -10.49 17.30 10.71
N VAL A 33 -10.47 16.69 11.90
CA VAL A 33 -10.85 17.38 13.14
C VAL A 33 -9.92 18.57 13.40
N ARG A 34 -8.60 18.37 13.26
CA ARG A 34 -7.61 19.45 13.42
C ARG A 34 -7.73 20.52 12.33
N LEU A 35 -7.98 20.13 11.09
CA LEU A 35 -8.16 21.06 9.98
C LEU A 35 -9.34 22.01 10.21
N ARG A 36 -10.40 21.58 10.92
CA ARG A 36 -11.54 22.46 11.25
C ARG A 36 -11.21 23.59 12.20
N GLU A 37 -10.19 23.42 13.00
CA GLU A 37 -9.74 24.47 13.92
C GLU A 37 -9.01 25.58 13.17
N VAL A 38 -8.46 25.26 11.99
CA VAL A 38 -7.56 26.11 11.20
C VAL A 38 -8.24 26.67 9.96
N VAL A 39 -9.12 25.90 9.34
CA VAL A 39 -9.97 26.27 8.21
C VAL A 39 -11.42 26.30 8.72
N PRO A 40 -11.84 27.37 9.41
CA PRO A 40 -13.21 27.44 9.92
C PRO A 40 -14.19 27.49 8.74
N PRO A 41 -15.34 26.80 8.84
CA PRO A 41 -16.39 26.92 7.84
C PRO A 41 -16.96 28.33 7.83
N ASP A 42 -17.39 28.80 6.67
CA ASP A 42 -18.21 30.01 6.58
C ASP A 42 -19.48 29.84 7.43
N GLU A 43 -19.84 30.87 8.22
CA GLU A 43 -21.00 30.85 9.13
C GLU A 43 -22.33 30.50 8.43
N GLY A 44 -22.42 30.64 7.10
CA GLY A 44 -23.59 30.31 6.28
C GLY A 44 -23.49 29.03 5.45
N ASP A 45 -22.35 28.35 5.41
CA ASP A 45 -22.13 27.10 4.68
C ASP A 45 -21.57 26.05 5.64
N PRO A 46 -22.44 25.36 6.42
CA PRO A 46 -21.97 24.26 7.23
C PRO A 46 -21.33 23.23 6.31
N TRP A 47 -20.23 22.57 6.75
CA TRP A 47 -19.35 21.59 6.05
C TRP A 47 -20.02 20.51 5.15
N TYR A 48 -21.34 20.50 5.10
CA TYR A 48 -22.25 19.54 4.52
C TYR A 48 -22.80 19.91 3.14
N LEU A 49 -22.96 21.20 2.81
CA LEU A 49 -23.74 21.58 1.63
C LEU A 49 -22.94 21.51 0.33
N ARG A 50 -21.68 21.95 0.33
CA ARG A 50 -20.87 22.01 -0.90
C ARG A 50 -19.89 20.85 -1.10
N ARG A 51 -19.65 20.02 -0.07
CA ARG A 51 -18.65 18.92 -0.11
C ARG A 51 -17.25 19.37 -0.58
N SER A 52 -16.96 20.67 -0.59
CA SER A 52 -15.65 21.24 -0.96
C SER A 52 -15.49 22.62 -0.34
N TYR A 53 -14.33 22.88 0.29
CA TYR A 53 -14.05 24.12 1.01
C TYR A 53 -12.69 24.68 0.59
N PRO A 54 -12.59 25.98 0.24
CA PRO A 54 -11.32 26.59 -0.11
C PRO A 54 -10.41 26.66 1.11
N VAL A 55 -9.12 26.37 0.89
CA VAL A 55 -8.07 26.62 1.87
C VAL A 55 -7.46 27.97 1.52
N HIS A 56 -7.41 28.88 2.49
CA HIS A 56 -6.78 30.18 2.29
C HIS A 56 -5.24 30.07 2.38
N PHE A 57 -4.54 30.79 1.50
CA PHE A 57 -3.06 30.81 1.46
C PHE A 57 -2.42 31.11 2.83
N GLY A 58 -3.07 31.96 3.63
CA GLY A 58 -2.59 32.35 4.96
C GLY A 58 -2.50 31.21 5.98
N VAL A 59 -3.11 30.05 5.71
CA VAL A 59 -3.07 28.88 6.59
C VAL A 59 -2.38 27.66 5.96
N PHE A 60 -1.76 27.79 4.78
CA PHE A 60 -1.13 26.66 4.07
C PHE A 60 -0.05 25.95 4.87
N GLY A 61 0.79 26.70 5.60
CA GLY A 61 1.82 26.09 6.45
C GLY A 61 1.22 25.21 7.56
N VAL A 62 0.14 25.68 8.19
CA VAL A 62 -0.54 24.93 9.25
C VAL A 62 -1.28 23.71 8.67
N VAL A 63 -1.88 23.84 7.49
CA VAL A 63 -2.53 22.71 6.79
C VAL A 63 -1.50 21.66 6.38
N ALA A 64 -0.36 22.07 5.84
CA ALA A 64 0.76 21.20 5.52
C ALA A 64 1.27 20.42 6.75
N ASP A 65 1.40 21.11 7.89
CA ASP A 65 1.82 20.50 9.15
C ASP A 65 0.77 19.52 9.69
N VAL A 66 -0.51 19.85 9.59
CA VAL A 66 -1.61 18.96 10.03
C VAL A 66 -1.66 17.69 9.19
N LEU A 67 -1.44 17.79 7.89
CA LEU A 67 -1.56 16.69 6.93
C LEU A 67 -0.25 15.92 6.69
N ASP A 68 0.86 16.38 7.25
CA ASP A 68 2.20 15.87 6.94
C ASP A 68 2.45 15.78 5.42
N SER A 69 1.86 16.72 4.67
CA SER A 69 1.82 16.67 3.20
C SER A 69 3.03 17.34 2.54
N GLY A 70 3.93 17.91 3.32
CA GLY A 70 4.99 18.80 2.85
C GLY A 70 4.46 20.17 2.43
N VAL A 71 5.33 21.00 1.84
CA VAL A 71 5.02 22.40 1.50
C VAL A 71 4.00 22.46 0.37
N LEU A 72 2.84 23.07 0.63
CA LEU A 72 1.87 23.43 -0.40
C LEU A 72 2.43 24.58 -1.24
N ASP A 73 2.24 24.52 -2.56
CA ASP A 73 2.59 25.60 -3.47
C ASP A 73 1.87 26.90 -3.06
N ALA A 74 2.65 27.97 -2.83
CA ALA A 74 2.13 29.26 -2.38
C ALA A 74 1.24 29.94 -3.44
N ASP A 75 1.44 29.60 -4.71
CA ASP A 75 0.67 30.13 -5.83
C ASP A 75 -0.54 29.24 -6.20
N GLY A 76 -0.71 28.11 -5.49
CA GLY A 76 -1.79 27.16 -5.73
C GLY A 76 -3.08 27.52 -5.00
N GLU A 77 -4.22 27.26 -5.64
CA GLU A 77 -5.52 27.22 -4.96
C GLU A 77 -5.77 25.80 -4.46
N TYR A 78 -6.18 25.63 -3.21
CA TYR A 78 -6.46 24.31 -2.65
C TYR A 78 -7.88 24.24 -2.08
N VAL A 79 -8.48 23.06 -2.17
CA VAL A 79 -9.78 22.76 -1.58
C VAL A 79 -9.73 21.47 -0.78
N VAL A 80 -10.38 21.46 0.38
CA VAL A 80 -10.72 20.22 1.09
C VAL A 80 -12.03 19.71 0.52
N ARG A 81 -12.01 18.56 -0.16
CA ARG A 81 -13.19 17.96 -0.81
C ARG A 81 -13.57 16.63 -0.17
N ALA A 82 -14.87 16.39 -0.05
CA ALA A 82 -15.45 15.13 0.37
C ALA A 82 -15.99 14.37 -0.83
N TYR A 83 -15.59 13.10 -0.95
CA TYR A 83 -16.21 12.12 -1.83
C TYR A 83 -16.97 11.12 -0.97
N ASP A 84 -18.16 10.71 -1.38
CA ASP A 84 -18.66 9.41 -0.89
C ASP A 84 -17.87 8.29 -1.59
N ARG A 85 -17.78 7.12 -0.95
CA ARG A 85 -16.95 6.00 -1.43
C ARG A 85 -17.29 5.57 -2.87
N GLU A 86 -18.57 5.62 -3.24
CA GLU A 86 -19.02 5.21 -4.58
C GLU A 86 -18.62 6.25 -5.64
N SER A 87 -18.81 7.54 -5.35
CA SER A 87 -18.35 8.64 -6.20
C SER A 87 -16.82 8.73 -6.29
N ALA A 88 -16.12 8.38 -5.21
CA ALA A 88 -14.67 8.28 -5.21
C ALA A 88 -14.21 7.28 -6.26
N TRP A 89 -14.82 6.09 -6.30
CA TRP A 89 -14.45 5.01 -7.23
C TRP A 89 -14.82 5.30 -8.68
N ALA A 90 -15.87 6.08 -8.95
CA ALA A 90 -16.33 6.35 -10.30
C ALA A 90 -15.57 7.50 -11.00
N ASP A 91 -15.45 8.66 -10.35
CA ASP A 91 -15.12 9.92 -11.04
C ASP A 91 -13.98 10.72 -10.38
N ALA A 92 -13.42 10.26 -9.27
CA ALA A 92 -12.34 10.97 -8.60
C ALA A 92 -10.98 10.71 -9.26
N ASP A 93 -10.03 11.63 -9.04
CA ASP A 93 -8.63 11.47 -9.45
C ASP A 93 -8.02 10.15 -8.95
N GLU A 94 -7.02 9.63 -9.68
CA GLU A 94 -6.37 8.34 -9.40
C GLU A 94 -5.90 8.21 -7.94
N HIS A 95 -5.42 9.30 -7.33
CA HIS A 95 -4.92 9.28 -5.96
C HIS A 95 -6.05 9.10 -4.93
N VAL A 96 -7.24 9.62 -5.23
CA VAL A 96 -8.44 9.43 -4.38
C VAL A 96 -8.92 8.00 -4.49
N ARG A 97 -8.99 7.44 -5.71
CA ARG A 97 -9.37 6.04 -5.93
C ARG A 97 -8.41 5.09 -5.24
N PHE A 98 -7.12 5.33 -5.40
CA PHE A 98 -6.06 4.56 -4.74
C PHE A 98 -6.28 4.48 -3.23
N TRP A 99 -6.45 5.61 -2.56
CA TRP A 99 -6.68 5.64 -1.11
C TRP A 99 -8.02 4.99 -0.72
N ALA A 100 -9.08 5.26 -1.48
CA ALA A 100 -10.40 4.68 -1.24
C ALA A 100 -10.38 3.16 -1.28
N TYR A 101 -9.64 2.59 -2.24
CA TYR A 101 -9.46 1.15 -2.35
C TYR A 101 -8.62 0.59 -1.22
N GLN A 102 -7.55 1.27 -0.81
CA GLN A 102 -6.74 0.83 0.34
C GLN A 102 -7.57 0.74 1.62
N GLU A 103 -8.38 1.75 1.91
CA GLU A 103 -9.25 1.75 3.09
C GLU A 103 -10.33 0.66 3.01
N ALA A 104 -10.91 0.45 1.83
CA ALA A 104 -11.87 -0.63 1.63
C ALA A 104 -11.24 -2.01 1.85
N LEU A 105 -10.01 -2.22 1.37
CA LEU A 105 -9.26 -3.46 1.54
C LEU A 105 -8.79 -3.69 2.98
N ARG A 106 -8.47 -2.63 3.75
CA ARG A 106 -8.20 -2.77 5.19
C ARG A 106 -9.43 -3.19 5.98
N GLY A 107 -10.61 -2.78 5.55
CA GLY A 107 -11.87 -3.03 6.24
C GLY A 107 -12.52 -4.38 5.91
N VAL A 108 -11.98 -5.15 4.96
CA VAL A 108 -12.60 -6.41 4.53
C VAL A 108 -12.26 -7.56 5.49
N ALA A 109 -13.30 -8.22 5.99
CA ALA A 109 -13.16 -9.28 6.99
C ALA A 109 -13.24 -10.69 6.37
N ASP A 110 -14.07 -10.87 5.34
CA ASP A 110 -14.34 -12.14 4.67
C ASP A 110 -13.54 -12.27 3.38
N LEU A 111 -13.06 -13.49 3.09
CA LEU A 111 -12.35 -13.84 1.86
C LEU A 111 -13.19 -13.60 0.60
N GLU A 112 -14.48 -13.93 0.60
CA GLU A 112 -15.34 -13.77 -0.57
C GLU A 112 -15.51 -12.28 -0.92
N ASP A 113 -15.72 -11.45 0.11
CA ASP A 113 -15.80 -10.00 -0.05
C ASP A 113 -14.44 -9.40 -0.47
N GLU A 114 -13.34 -9.94 0.06
CA GLU A 114 -11.97 -9.53 -0.30
C GLU A 114 -11.71 -9.80 -1.78
N VAL A 115 -11.97 -11.02 -2.26
CA VAL A 115 -11.81 -11.40 -3.67
C VAL A 115 -12.72 -10.58 -4.58
N ARG A 116 -13.98 -10.36 -4.20
CA ARG A 116 -14.90 -9.52 -4.96
C ARG A 116 -14.43 -8.08 -5.04
N LEU A 117 -13.86 -7.54 -3.96
CA LEU A 117 -13.29 -6.20 -3.94
C LEU A 117 -12.03 -6.11 -4.82
N VAL A 118 -11.14 -7.10 -4.74
CA VAL A 118 -9.96 -7.19 -5.62
C VAL A 118 -10.36 -7.20 -7.10
N GLY A 119 -11.35 -8.02 -7.47
CA GLY A 119 -11.87 -8.05 -8.84
C GLY A 119 -12.45 -6.71 -9.31
N ARG A 120 -13.16 -6.00 -8.43
CA ARG A 120 -13.67 -4.64 -8.74
C ARG A 120 -12.55 -3.63 -8.94
N ILE A 121 -11.52 -3.64 -8.10
CA ILE A 121 -10.38 -2.74 -8.21
C ILE A 121 -9.61 -3.00 -9.51
N LEU A 122 -9.42 -4.27 -9.87
CA LEU A 122 -8.72 -4.66 -11.10
C LEU A 122 -9.48 -4.29 -12.38
N ALA A 123 -10.79 -4.05 -12.28
CA ALA A 123 -11.61 -3.53 -13.36
C ALA A 123 -11.54 -2.00 -13.52
N ASP A 124 -10.78 -1.28 -12.67
CA ASP A 124 -10.59 0.18 -12.81
C ASP A 124 -9.91 0.51 -14.15
N PRO A 125 -10.33 1.58 -14.86
CA PRO A 125 -9.70 1.97 -16.11
C PRO A 125 -8.21 2.30 -15.97
N ASP A 126 -7.78 2.75 -14.79
CA ASP A 126 -6.35 2.94 -14.49
C ASP A 126 -5.73 1.65 -13.95
N GLN A 127 -5.17 0.88 -14.86
CA GLN A 127 -4.51 -0.39 -14.56
C GLN A 127 -3.22 -0.23 -13.73
N GLY A 128 -2.53 0.91 -13.84
CA GLY A 128 -1.33 1.18 -13.03
C GLY A 128 -1.69 1.37 -11.57
N MET A 129 -2.70 2.20 -11.30
CA MET A 129 -3.24 2.42 -9.96
C MET A 129 -3.87 1.15 -9.39
N ALA A 130 -4.68 0.43 -10.18
CA ALA A 130 -5.33 -0.81 -9.75
C ALA A 130 -4.31 -1.88 -9.33
N THR A 131 -3.36 -2.22 -10.21
CA THR A 131 -2.33 -3.23 -9.91
C THR A 131 -1.43 -2.78 -8.76
N GLY A 132 -1.07 -1.50 -8.69
CA GLY A 132 -0.33 -0.93 -7.56
C GLY A 132 -1.07 -1.09 -6.23
N THR A 133 -2.38 -0.87 -6.21
CA THR A 133 -3.24 -1.06 -5.04
C THR A 133 -3.25 -2.51 -4.59
N ILE A 134 -3.44 -3.46 -5.51
CA ILE A 134 -3.48 -4.89 -5.16
C ILE A 134 -2.10 -5.37 -4.68
N SER A 135 -1.01 -4.92 -5.30
CA SER A 135 0.33 -5.26 -4.84
C SER A 135 0.63 -4.73 -3.44
N TRP A 136 0.22 -3.50 -3.15
CA TRP A 136 0.25 -2.94 -1.80
C TRP A 136 -0.57 -3.81 -0.84
N HIS A 137 -1.79 -4.20 -1.21
CA HIS A 137 -2.66 -5.04 -0.39
C HIS A 137 -2.03 -6.38 -0.06
N LEU A 138 -1.54 -7.11 -1.07
CA LEU A 138 -0.82 -8.37 -0.88
C LEU A 138 0.36 -8.19 0.08
N SER A 139 1.10 -7.08 -0.02
CA SER A 139 2.23 -6.80 0.86
C SER A 139 1.87 -6.59 2.33
N LYS A 140 0.63 -6.17 2.61
CA LYS A 140 0.10 -5.99 3.97
C LYS A 140 -0.60 -7.24 4.47
N ARG A 141 -1.38 -7.87 3.59
CA ARG A 141 -2.25 -8.97 3.93
C ARG A 141 -1.51 -10.29 4.10
N VAL A 142 -0.55 -10.62 3.23
CA VAL A 142 0.18 -11.90 3.30
C VAL A 142 0.77 -12.13 4.69
N PRO A 143 1.53 -11.18 5.30
CA PRO A 143 2.04 -11.36 6.66
C PRO A 143 0.98 -11.64 7.74
N GLU A 144 -0.26 -11.18 7.57
CA GLU A 144 -1.34 -11.41 8.54
C GLU A 144 -1.96 -12.80 8.40
N VAL A 145 -1.93 -13.36 7.18
CA VAL A 145 -2.64 -14.61 6.88
C VAL A 145 -1.75 -15.82 6.68
N VAL A 146 -0.44 -15.62 6.51
CA VAL A 146 0.55 -16.66 6.14
C VAL A 146 0.62 -17.86 7.10
N ASP A 147 0.33 -17.63 8.38
CA ASP A 147 0.37 -18.63 9.45
C ASP A 147 -1.04 -19.14 9.84
N ARG A 148 -2.10 -18.65 9.19
CA ARG A 148 -3.46 -19.08 9.49
C ARG A 148 -3.76 -20.45 8.85
N PRO A 149 -4.62 -21.29 9.47
CA PRO A 149 -5.01 -22.57 8.88
C PRO A 149 -5.68 -22.46 7.50
N ASP A 150 -6.37 -21.35 7.23
CA ASP A 150 -7.07 -21.06 5.98
C ASP A 150 -6.18 -20.38 4.91
N PHE A 151 -4.87 -20.25 5.16
CA PHE A 151 -3.94 -19.62 4.22
C PHE A 151 -4.00 -20.24 2.82
N GLY A 152 -4.08 -21.57 2.73
CA GLY A 152 -4.17 -22.27 1.44
C GLY A 152 -5.44 -21.96 0.66
N ASP A 153 -6.55 -21.70 1.34
CA ASP A 153 -7.81 -21.30 0.70
C ASP A 153 -7.75 -19.85 0.23
N TRP A 154 -7.24 -18.96 1.09
CA TRP A 154 -6.99 -17.55 0.73
C TRP A 154 -6.06 -17.43 -0.47
N LEU A 155 -4.96 -18.19 -0.48
CA LEU A 155 -3.96 -18.16 -1.54
C LEU A 155 -4.54 -18.61 -2.88
N ARG A 156 -5.31 -19.71 -2.91
CA ARG A 156 -5.95 -20.20 -4.13
C ARG A 156 -6.96 -19.19 -4.68
N ALA A 157 -7.78 -18.62 -3.81
CA ALA A 157 -8.78 -17.64 -4.21
C ALA A 157 -8.13 -16.36 -4.75
N MET A 158 -7.05 -15.90 -4.11
CA MET A 158 -6.32 -14.71 -4.56
C MET A 158 -5.55 -14.96 -5.86
N ALA A 159 -4.94 -16.14 -6.03
CA ALA A 159 -4.29 -16.54 -7.27
C ALA A 159 -5.27 -16.55 -8.46
N GLU A 160 -6.49 -17.08 -8.26
CA GLU A 160 -7.54 -17.03 -9.27
C GLU A 160 -7.96 -15.59 -9.57
N ALA A 161 -8.11 -14.75 -8.54
CA ALA A 161 -8.53 -13.35 -8.71
C ALA A 161 -7.53 -12.52 -9.53
N VAL A 162 -6.22 -12.81 -9.42
CA VAL A 162 -5.16 -12.05 -10.10
C VAL A 162 -4.61 -12.76 -11.34
N ARG A 163 -5.16 -13.90 -11.74
CA ARG A 163 -4.59 -14.78 -12.78
C ARG A 163 -4.34 -14.08 -14.13
N GLU A 164 -5.20 -13.13 -14.50
CA GLU A 164 -5.14 -12.39 -15.77
C GLU A 164 -4.06 -11.29 -15.72
N TYR A 165 -3.40 -11.10 -14.57
CA TYR A 165 -2.43 -10.04 -14.30
C TYR A 165 -1.06 -10.65 -13.96
N PRO A 166 -0.21 -10.97 -14.96
CA PRO A 166 1.03 -11.73 -14.76
C PRO A 166 1.96 -11.16 -13.68
N TRP A 167 2.01 -9.83 -13.57
CA TRP A 167 2.83 -9.17 -12.55
C TRP A 167 2.32 -9.42 -11.12
N LEU A 168 1.00 -9.47 -10.91
CA LEU A 168 0.41 -9.78 -9.61
C LEU A 168 0.52 -11.27 -9.28
N THR A 169 0.37 -12.14 -10.28
CA THR A 169 0.64 -13.57 -10.13
C THR A 169 2.08 -13.80 -9.67
N GLN A 170 3.05 -13.21 -10.38
CA GLN A 170 4.46 -13.28 -9.97
C GLN A 170 4.66 -12.73 -8.56
N ARG A 171 4.01 -11.62 -8.21
CA ARG A 171 4.12 -11.02 -6.87
C ARG A 171 3.63 -11.97 -5.78
N LEU A 172 2.56 -12.71 -6.03
CA LEU A 172 2.01 -13.71 -5.11
C LEU A 172 2.95 -14.92 -4.99
N ASP A 173 3.48 -15.41 -6.10
CA ASP A 173 4.47 -16.50 -6.11
C ASP A 173 5.74 -16.14 -5.35
N GLU A 174 6.23 -14.91 -5.49
CA GLU A 174 7.39 -14.40 -4.75
C GLU A 174 7.14 -14.34 -3.24
N TRP A 175 5.92 -14.02 -2.81
CA TRP A 175 5.52 -14.10 -1.41
C TRP A 175 5.48 -15.54 -0.89
N MET A 176 4.98 -16.48 -1.69
CA MET A 176 4.99 -17.90 -1.35
C MET A 176 6.42 -18.45 -1.24
N LEU A 177 7.30 -18.06 -2.15
CA LEU A 177 8.72 -18.42 -2.09
C LEU A 177 9.37 -17.89 -0.81
N ALA A 178 9.12 -16.62 -0.46
CA ALA A 178 9.63 -16.04 0.78
C ALA A 178 9.12 -16.79 2.03
N ARG A 179 7.84 -17.17 2.05
CA ARG A 179 7.26 -18.00 3.11
C ARG A 179 7.97 -19.35 3.19
N ALA A 180 8.05 -20.09 2.08
CA ALA A 180 8.64 -21.43 2.06
C ALA A 180 10.08 -21.41 2.62
N ILE A 181 10.87 -20.40 2.25
CA ILE A 181 12.19 -20.16 2.83
C ILE A 181 12.10 -19.91 4.34
N ALA A 182 11.23 -19.01 4.78
CA ALA A 182 11.12 -18.61 6.18
C ALA A 182 10.71 -19.77 7.11
N VAL A 183 9.84 -20.67 6.65
CA VAL A 183 9.36 -21.81 7.45
C VAL A 183 10.14 -23.11 7.22
N GLY A 184 11.14 -23.09 6.33
CA GLY A 184 11.96 -24.27 6.02
C GLY A 184 11.24 -25.34 5.19
N GLU A 185 10.17 -24.98 4.48
CA GLU A 185 9.53 -25.83 3.47
C GLU A 185 10.46 -25.99 2.26
N PRO A 186 10.28 -27.04 1.42
CA PRO A 186 11.02 -27.17 0.18
C PRO A 186 10.81 -25.96 -0.75
N TRP A 187 11.91 -25.42 -1.29
CA TRP A 187 11.90 -24.32 -2.26
C TRP A 187 13.01 -24.55 -3.30
N GLU A 188 12.86 -23.95 -4.47
CA GLU A 188 13.82 -24.09 -5.57
C GLU A 188 14.88 -22.97 -5.54
N PRO A 189 16.19 -23.29 -5.49
CA PRO A 189 17.26 -22.30 -5.57
C PRO A 189 17.18 -21.36 -6.78
N ALA A 190 16.85 -21.91 -7.96
CA ALA A 190 16.71 -21.13 -9.18
C ALA A 190 15.56 -20.12 -9.08
N ALA A 191 14.43 -20.49 -8.48
CA ALA A 191 13.32 -19.58 -8.25
C ALA A 191 13.75 -18.35 -7.41
N LEU A 192 14.57 -18.54 -6.37
CA LEU A 192 15.11 -17.41 -5.59
C LEU A 192 16.11 -16.55 -6.37
N ALA A 193 16.97 -17.17 -7.18
CA ALA A 193 17.93 -16.45 -8.03
C ALA A 193 17.23 -15.60 -9.10
N ASP A 194 16.11 -16.10 -9.64
CA ASP A 194 15.32 -15.43 -10.67
C ASP A 194 14.26 -14.48 -10.10
N ALA A 195 13.95 -14.55 -8.80
CA ALA A 195 12.96 -13.71 -8.16
C ALA A 195 13.31 -12.21 -8.21
N ALA A 196 12.31 -11.33 -8.14
CA ALA A 196 12.53 -9.89 -8.20
C ALA A 196 13.42 -9.36 -7.05
N GLN A 197 14.05 -8.21 -7.30
CA GLN A 197 15.02 -7.62 -6.38
C GLN A 197 14.45 -7.39 -4.97
N TRP A 198 13.16 -7.07 -4.84
CA TRP A 198 12.55 -6.80 -3.55
C TRP A 198 12.48 -8.05 -2.66
N VAL A 199 12.15 -9.22 -3.21
CA VAL A 199 12.04 -10.47 -2.43
C VAL A 199 13.42 -11.01 -2.11
N GLN A 200 14.36 -10.93 -3.05
CA GLN A 200 15.76 -11.24 -2.76
C GLN A 200 16.32 -10.35 -1.65
N ARG A 201 16.01 -9.05 -1.66
CA ARG A 201 16.40 -8.14 -0.58
C ARG A 201 15.73 -8.52 0.74
N MET A 202 14.42 -8.78 0.73
CA MET A 202 13.68 -9.21 1.92
C MET A 202 14.28 -10.46 2.56
N VAL A 203 14.55 -11.50 1.76
CA VAL A 203 15.18 -12.74 2.22
C VAL A 203 16.59 -12.46 2.76
N ALA A 204 17.41 -11.73 2.00
CA ALA A 204 18.77 -11.40 2.39
C ALA A 204 18.85 -10.54 3.67
N GLU A 205 17.87 -9.69 3.95
CA GLU A 205 17.85 -8.80 5.12
C GLU A 205 17.16 -9.43 6.35
N THR A 206 16.17 -10.31 6.13
CA THR A 206 15.29 -10.78 7.21
C THR A 206 15.61 -12.20 7.66
N PHE A 207 15.83 -13.15 6.75
CA PHE A 207 15.85 -14.58 7.10
C PHE A 207 17.26 -15.09 7.41
N ASP A 208 17.39 -15.91 8.47
CA ASP A 208 18.64 -16.57 8.89
C ASP A 208 18.72 -18.01 8.32
N VAL A 209 18.46 -18.17 7.01
CA VAL A 209 18.51 -19.46 6.31
C VAL A 209 19.80 -19.56 5.48
N PRO A 210 20.82 -20.33 5.91
CA PRO A 210 22.13 -20.36 5.26
C PRO A 210 22.08 -20.71 3.77
N GLU A 211 21.22 -21.64 3.38
CA GLU A 211 21.05 -22.10 2.00
C GLU A 211 20.53 -20.97 1.10
N ALA A 212 19.52 -20.23 1.56
CA ALA A 212 18.99 -19.07 0.85
C ALA A 212 20.02 -17.93 0.77
N LEU A 213 20.76 -17.68 1.85
CA LEU A 213 21.82 -16.68 1.87
C LEU A 213 23.00 -17.07 0.95
N ALA A 214 23.30 -18.36 0.82
CA ALA A 214 24.33 -18.84 -0.11
C ALA A 214 23.91 -18.58 -1.57
N VAL A 215 22.68 -18.96 -1.95
CA VAL A 215 22.12 -18.67 -3.28
C VAL A 215 22.19 -17.17 -3.60
N LEU A 216 21.77 -16.32 -2.66
CA LEU A 216 21.77 -14.87 -2.87
C LEU A 216 23.16 -14.24 -2.83
N ALA A 217 24.12 -14.81 -2.11
CA ALA A 217 25.51 -14.34 -2.12
C ALA A 217 26.18 -14.58 -3.48
N GLU A 218 25.85 -15.71 -4.12
CA GLU A 218 26.37 -16.09 -5.43
C GLU A 218 25.64 -15.35 -6.56
N SER A 219 24.31 -15.44 -6.59
CA SER A 219 23.48 -15.11 -7.75
C SER A 219 22.51 -13.95 -7.53
N GLY A 220 22.54 -13.28 -6.38
CA GLY A 220 21.64 -12.17 -6.09
C GLY A 220 21.72 -11.07 -7.17
N ARG A 221 20.58 -10.53 -7.60
CA ARG A 221 20.43 -9.61 -8.74
C ARG A 221 21.27 -8.34 -8.63
N SER A 222 21.57 -7.88 -7.41
CA SER A 222 22.39 -6.68 -7.19
C SER A 222 23.60 -6.97 -6.31
N LYS A 223 24.67 -6.19 -6.51
CA LYS A 223 25.87 -6.22 -5.65
C LYS A 223 25.51 -6.03 -4.17
N LYS A 224 24.54 -5.17 -3.86
CA LYS A 224 24.07 -4.94 -2.49
C LYS A 224 23.51 -6.21 -1.88
N ILE A 225 22.62 -6.91 -2.60
CA ILE A 225 22.02 -8.18 -2.15
C ILE A 225 23.11 -9.22 -1.90
N ARG A 226 24.02 -9.43 -2.86
CA ARG A 226 25.13 -10.39 -2.73
C ARG A 226 25.99 -10.11 -1.50
N ASN A 227 26.32 -8.84 -1.27
CA ASN A 227 27.12 -8.43 -0.12
C ASN A 227 26.40 -8.64 1.23
N ILE A 228 25.11 -8.28 1.31
CA ILE A 228 24.30 -8.49 2.54
C ILE A 228 24.23 -9.99 2.83
N ALA A 229 23.89 -10.80 1.83
CA ALA A 229 23.74 -12.24 1.98
C ALA A 229 25.06 -12.91 2.39
N GLY A 230 26.17 -12.60 1.72
CA GLY A 230 27.49 -13.14 2.04
C GLY A 230 27.98 -12.75 3.44
N SER A 231 27.73 -11.50 3.86
CA SER A 231 28.06 -11.03 5.21
C SER A 231 27.28 -11.80 6.28
N ARG A 232 25.95 -11.90 6.13
CA ARG A 232 25.09 -12.61 7.08
C ARG A 232 25.39 -14.11 7.14
N LEU A 233 25.60 -14.75 5.98
CA LEU A 233 26.02 -16.15 5.92
C LEU A 233 27.31 -16.39 6.72
N GLY A 234 28.31 -15.52 6.53
CA GLY A 234 29.56 -15.57 7.28
C GLY A 234 29.37 -15.41 8.80
N GLN A 235 28.44 -14.56 9.23
CA GLN A 235 28.10 -14.39 10.65
C GLN A 235 27.45 -15.64 11.24
N ILE A 236 26.47 -16.22 10.54
CA ILE A 236 25.75 -17.43 10.97
C ILE A 236 26.71 -18.61 11.10
N VAL A 237 27.57 -18.84 10.09
CA VAL A 237 28.56 -19.93 10.12
C VAL A 237 29.53 -19.77 11.30
N ARG A 238 30.01 -18.55 11.57
CA ARG A 238 30.88 -18.28 12.74
C ARG A 238 30.16 -18.53 14.07
N LYS A 239 28.89 -18.14 14.17
CA LYS A 239 28.07 -18.34 15.37
C LYS A 239 27.86 -19.83 15.66
N ARG A 240 27.52 -20.64 14.64
CA ARG A 240 27.37 -22.10 14.76
C ARG A 240 28.66 -22.78 15.24
N ARG A 241 29.80 -22.48 14.60
CA ARG A 241 31.12 -23.02 14.99
C ARG A 241 31.55 -22.68 16.42
N ARG A 242 31.06 -21.59 17.00
CA ARG A 242 31.35 -21.22 18.40
C ARG A 242 30.45 -21.97 19.38
N ALA A 243 29.23 -22.33 19.00
CA ALA A 243 28.32 -23.09 19.84
C ALA A 243 28.68 -24.59 19.93
N GLU A 244 29.44 -25.09 18.96
CA GLU A 244 29.93 -26.48 18.89
C GLU A 244 31.27 -26.72 19.62
N ARG A 245 31.86 -25.68 20.22
CA ARG A 245 33.12 -25.73 20.98
C ARG A 245 32.88 -25.59 22.47
#